data_AF-A0A538JFX7-F1
#
_entry.id   AF-A0A538JFX7-F1
#
_cell.length_a   1.000
_cell.length_b   1.000
_cell.length_c   1.000
_cell.angle_alpha   90.00
_cell.angle_beta   90.00
_cell.angle_gamma   90.00
#
_symmetry.space_group_name_H-M   'P 1'
#
loop_
_entity.id
_entity.type
_entity.pdbx_description
1 polymer ?
#
loop_
_entity_poly.entity_id
_entity_poly.type
_entity_poly.pdbx_seq_one_letter_code
_entity_poly.pdbx_strand_id
1 'polypeptide(L)'
;MRARLVSYGTKTAAHWRQGECERCGAWLPPMPGSHEEHPDAAVWDYVFTCLACGQEHVRRDSIPPERWTEDPDVTYHEPGSRAPEPVRDPDGCRGAERLSVAEKALVRDCWAMLDSLRESFTIHQVVYIWDIARSLEAQDIAALVAAAAEYVNLLDYEAVHGKEVGTYYGDEGDVTPLRADLDQIPLARDLRAGRASPWLPLHRLA
;
A
#
# COMPACT_ATOMS: atom_id res chain seq x y z
N MET A 1 -5.21 -5.65 9.60
CA MET A 1 -3.91 -6.14 9.09
C MET A 1 -2.89 -5.86 10.17
N ARG A 2 -1.93 -6.76 10.43
CA ARG A 2 -0.76 -6.40 11.24
C ARG A 2 0.21 -5.73 10.28
N ALA A 3 0.54 -4.46 10.48
CA ALA A 3 1.38 -3.75 9.53
C ALA A 3 2.75 -4.43 9.43
N ARG A 4 3.01 -5.01 8.26
CA ARG A 4 4.32 -5.54 7.92
C ARG A 4 5.22 -4.37 7.55
N LEU A 5 6.46 -4.39 8.04
CA LEU A 5 7.54 -3.59 7.48
C LEU A 5 7.63 -3.87 5.98
N VAL A 6 7.18 -2.91 5.18
CA VAL A 6 7.26 -2.95 3.72
C VAL A 6 8.59 -2.33 3.33
N SER A 7 9.54 -3.16 2.92
CA SER A 7 10.71 -2.70 2.19
C SER A 7 10.31 -2.38 0.75
N TYR A 8 10.58 -1.15 0.30
CA TYR A 8 10.51 -0.79 -1.12
C TYR A 8 11.74 0.06 -1.48
N GLY A 9 12.28 -0.19 -2.66
CA GLY A 9 13.48 0.49 -3.15
C GLY A 9 13.86 0.08 -4.57
N THR A 10 14.58 0.96 -5.24
CA THR A 10 15.30 0.63 -6.49
C THR A 10 16.69 0.09 -6.14
N LYS A 11 17.49 -0.33 -7.12
CA LYS A 11 18.88 -0.78 -6.88
C LYS A 11 19.77 0.26 -6.16
N THR A 12 19.33 1.52 -6.06
CA THR A 12 20.12 2.67 -5.60
C THR A 12 19.70 3.27 -4.26
N ALA A 13 18.48 3.06 -3.77
CA ALA A 13 18.01 3.57 -2.47
C ALA A 13 16.87 2.72 -1.94
N ALA A 14 16.88 2.47 -0.62
CA ALA A 14 15.86 1.71 0.08
C ALA A 14 15.33 2.52 1.27
N HIS A 15 14.02 2.43 1.50
CA HIS A 15 13.36 3.24 2.54
C HIS A 15 12.68 2.36 3.59
N TRP A 16 12.91 2.68 4.85
CA TRP A 16 12.12 2.12 5.95
C TRP A 16 10.83 2.92 6.13
N ARG A 17 9.74 2.18 6.27
CA ARG A 17 8.45 2.71 6.70
C ARG A 17 8.10 2.20 8.08
N GLN A 18 7.48 3.08 8.87
CA GLN A 18 7.01 2.73 10.19
C GLN A 18 5.94 1.63 10.09
N GLY A 19 6.18 0.52 10.79
CA GLY A 19 5.22 -0.57 10.91
C GLY A 19 4.49 -0.56 12.24
N GLU A 20 3.65 -1.57 12.46
CA GLU A 20 2.89 -1.77 13.70
C GLU A 20 3.39 -3.04 14.40
N CYS A 21 3.43 -2.99 15.72
CA CYS A 21 3.70 -4.14 16.54
C CYS A 21 2.58 -5.16 16.40
N GLU A 22 2.90 -6.33 15.86
CA GLU A 22 1.94 -7.43 15.72
C GLU A 22 1.23 -7.81 17.03
N ARG A 23 1.92 -7.66 18.16
CA ARG A 23 1.42 -8.06 19.47
C ARG A 23 0.41 -7.08 20.05
N CYS A 24 0.66 -5.77 19.96
CA CYS A 24 -0.15 -4.76 20.65
C CYS A 24 -0.71 -3.65 19.74
N GLY A 25 -0.42 -3.68 18.44
CA GLY A 25 -0.90 -2.69 17.46
C GLY A 25 -0.29 -1.29 17.65
N ALA A 26 0.80 -1.17 18.41
CA ALA A 26 1.49 0.10 18.60
C ALA A 26 2.43 0.39 17.44
N TRP A 27 2.57 1.65 17.05
CA TRP A 27 3.56 2.09 16.07
C TRP A 27 4.97 1.69 16.52
N LEU A 28 5.71 1.02 15.65
CA LEU A 28 7.12 0.70 15.85
C LEU A 28 7.98 1.95 15.60
N PRO A 29 9.26 1.98 16.00
CA PRO A 29 10.19 2.99 15.52
C PRO A 29 10.31 2.94 13.98
N PRO A 30 10.56 4.08 13.31
CA PRO A 30 10.69 4.14 11.85
C PRO A 30 11.95 3.42 11.34
N MET A 31 12.99 3.34 12.16
CA MET A 31 14.27 2.67 11.87
C MET A 31 14.51 1.55 12.88
N PRO A 32 15.24 0.48 12.49
CA PRO A 32 15.65 -0.57 13.42
C PRO A 32 16.61 -0.03 14.48
N GLY A 33 16.53 -0.58 15.69
CA GLY A 33 17.44 -0.22 16.79
C GLY A 33 18.81 -0.87 16.67
N SER A 34 18.88 -2.02 15.99
CA SER A 34 20.12 -2.74 15.69
C SER A 34 19.98 -3.58 14.43
N HIS A 35 21.11 -4.04 13.91
CA HIS A 35 21.17 -4.99 12.81
C HIS A 35 22.29 -6.00 13.06
N GLU A 36 22.11 -7.21 12.52
CA GLU A 36 23.11 -8.28 12.53
C GLU A 36 23.38 -8.73 11.10
N GLU A 37 24.65 -8.74 10.70
CA GLU A 37 25.08 -9.27 9.41
C GLU A 37 25.23 -10.79 9.49
N HIS A 38 24.71 -11.49 8.49
CA HIS A 38 24.91 -12.93 8.30
C HIS A 38 25.83 -13.15 7.10
N PRO A 39 27.16 -13.28 7.31
CA PRO A 39 28.16 -13.29 6.23
C PRO A 39 27.95 -14.43 5.25
N ASP A 40 27.44 -15.57 5.74
CA ASP A 40 27.25 -16.79 4.97
C ASP A 40 26.10 -16.70 3.95
N ALA A 41 25.23 -15.69 4.09
CA ALA A 41 24.01 -15.55 3.29
C ALA A 41 23.87 -14.19 2.59
N ALA A 42 24.82 -13.25 2.79
CA ALA A 42 24.75 -11.88 2.28
C ALA A 42 23.40 -11.20 2.60
N VAL A 43 22.92 -11.40 3.84
CA VAL A 43 21.67 -10.83 4.36
C VAL A 43 21.91 -10.22 5.74
N TRP A 44 21.04 -9.28 6.09
CA TRP A 44 21.03 -8.57 7.36
C TRP A 44 19.70 -8.82 8.07
N ASP A 45 19.77 -9.10 9.37
CA ASP A 45 18.61 -9.14 10.25
C ASP A 45 18.49 -7.78 10.95
N TYR A 46 17.40 -7.07 10.69
CA TYR A 46 17.07 -5.79 11.29
C TYR A 46 16.11 -5.98 12.46
N VAL A 47 16.48 -5.46 13.63
CA VAL A 47 15.72 -5.67 14.88
C VAL A 47 14.98 -4.39 15.27
N PHE A 48 13.67 -4.52 15.41
CA PHE A 48 12.77 -3.47 15.89
C PHE A 48 12.20 -3.87 17.25
N THR A 49 12.35 -3.01 18.25
CA THR A 49 11.74 -3.22 19.57
C THR A 49 10.51 -2.34 19.71
N CYS A 50 9.36 -2.94 19.99
CA CYS A 50 8.14 -2.21 20.28
C CYS A 50 8.27 -1.49 21.63
N LEU A 51 8.23 -0.15 21.61
CA LEU A 51 8.37 0.65 22.83
C LEU A 51 7.18 0.51 23.81
N ALA A 52 6.03 0.03 23.34
CA ALA A 52 4.85 -0.18 24.19
C ALA A 52 4.87 -1.49 24.97
N CYS A 53 5.37 -2.59 24.37
CA CYS A 53 5.26 -3.93 24.95
C CYS A 53 6.58 -4.70 25.04
N GLY A 54 7.69 -4.12 24.57
CA GLY A 54 9.01 -4.74 24.56
C GLY A 54 9.18 -5.89 23.56
N GLN A 55 8.18 -6.18 22.72
CA GLN A 55 8.29 -7.24 21.72
C GLN A 55 9.33 -6.88 20.66
N GLU A 56 10.24 -7.80 20.39
CA GLU A 56 11.17 -7.71 19.28
C GLU A 56 10.55 -8.27 17.99
N HIS A 57 10.82 -7.59 16.89
CA HIS A 57 10.43 -7.94 15.54
C HIS A 57 11.69 -7.96 14.67
N VAL A 58 11.93 -9.08 13.99
CA VAL A 58 13.11 -9.24 13.12
C VAL A 58 12.67 -9.23 11.67
N ARG A 59 13.32 -8.37 10.87
CA ARG A 59 13.13 -8.30 9.42
C ARG A 59 14.44 -8.65 8.73
N ARG A 60 14.43 -9.70 7.91
CA ARG A 60 15.57 -10.09 7.08
C ARG A 60 15.52 -9.41 5.73
N ASP A 61 16.61 -8.81 5.29
CA ASP A 61 16.75 -8.22 3.95
C ASP A 61 18.17 -8.41 3.40
N SER A 62 18.34 -8.25 2.09
CA SER A 62 19.63 -8.37 1.37
C SER A 62 20.27 -7.01 1.05
N ILE A 63 19.58 -5.91 1.36
CA ILE A 63 20.10 -4.56 1.21
C ILE A 63 20.83 -4.19 2.50
N PRO A 64 22.08 -3.71 2.45
CA PRO A 64 22.87 -3.41 3.64
C PRO A 64 22.42 -2.10 4.35
N PRO A 65 22.72 -1.94 5.65
CA PRO A 65 22.24 -0.83 6.50
C PRO A 65 22.48 0.57 5.93
N GLU A 66 23.63 0.82 5.31
CA GLU A 66 24.03 2.13 4.78
C GLU A 66 23.22 2.60 3.56
N ARG A 67 22.43 1.70 2.95
CA ARG A 67 21.53 2.03 1.83
C ARG A 67 20.10 2.31 2.28
N TRP A 68 19.80 2.09 3.56
CA TRP A 68 18.50 2.36 4.12
C TRP A 68 18.42 3.78 4.66
N THR A 69 17.33 4.44 4.32
CA THR A 69 16.97 5.75 4.89
C THR A 69 15.52 5.73 5.36
N GLU A 70 15.14 6.70 6.17
CA GLU A 70 13.72 6.98 6.40
C GLU A 70 13.04 7.37 5.07
N ASP A 71 11.77 7.02 4.90
CA ASP A 71 10.97 7.46 3.78
C ASP A 71 10.60 8.94 3.99
N PRO A 72 11.13 9.87 3.17
CA PRO A 72 10.89 11.30 3.36
C PRO A 72 9.45 11.73 3.10
N ASP A 73 8.67 10.91 2.38
CA ASP A 73 7.30 11.23 1.98
C ASP A 73 6.26 10.65 2.96
N VAL A 74 6.69 10.03 4.07
CA VAL A 74 5.82 9.42 5.06
C VAL A 74 5.66 10.30 6.29
N THR A 75 4.41 10.43 6.75
CA THR A 75 4.15 11.01 8.07
C THR A 75 4.37 9.93 9.13
N TYR A 76 5.34 10.16 10.01
CA TYR A 76 5.59 9.28 11.14
C TYR A 76 4.69 9.58 12.33
N HIS A 77 4.27 8.51 13.00
CA HIS A 77 3.52 8.56 14.24
C HIS A 77 4.43 8.33 15.45
N GLU A 78 3.97 8.70 16.64
CA GLU A 78 4.72 8.51 17.88
C GLU A 78 4.95 7.02 18.17
N PRO A 79 6.20 6.53 18.23
CA PRO A 79 6.48 5.13 18.52
C PRO A 79 5.93 4.72 19.90
N GLY A 80 5.35 3.52 19.98
CA GLY A 80 4.71 3.02 21.19
C GLY A 80 3.26 3.49 21.40
N SER A 81 2.78 4.47 20.61
CA SER A 81 1.36 4.82 20.60
C SER A 81 0.58 3.82 19.75
N ARG A 82 -0.72 3.65 20.03
CA ARG A 82 -1.59 2.76 19.24
C ARG A 82 -1.83 3.35 17.85
N ALA A 83 -1.77 2.51 16.82
CA ALA A 83 -2.11 2.94 15.47
C ALA A 83 -3.58 3.42 15.39
N PRO A 84 -3.85 4.57 14.75
CA PRO A 84 -5.21 4.97 14.46
C PRO A 84 -5.87 3.91 13.58
N GLU A 85 -7.14 3.61 13.87
CA GLU A 85 -7.88 2.66 13.05
C GLU A 85 -8.10 3.24 11.63
N PRO A 86 -7.89 2.44 10.57
CA PRO A 86 -8.16 2.90 9.21
C PRO A 86 -9.60 3.36 9.06
N VAL A 87 -9.80 4.51 8.42
CA VAL A 87 -11.14 5.02 8.11
C VAL A 87 -11.72 4.21 6.96
N ARG A 88 -12.69 3.36 7.28
CA ARG A 88 -13.32 2.46 6.29
C ARG A 88 -14.58 3.01 5.66
N ASP A 89 -15.31 3.84 6.40
CA ASP A 89 -16.47 4.53 5.88
C ASP A 89 -16.02 5.75 5.07
N PRO A 90 -16.31 5.83 3.75
CA PRO A 90 -15.95 7.00 2.95
C PRO A 90 -16.60 8.30 3.46
N ASP A 91 -17.70 8.23 4.20
CA ASP A 91 -18.31 9.41 4.83
C ASP A 91 -17.53 9.89 6.07
N GLY A 92 -16.65 9.05 6.62
CA GLY A 92 -15.68 9.41 7.66
C GLY A 92 -14.35 9.94 7.13
N CYS A 93 -14.10 9.89 5.82
CA CYS A 93 -12.86 10.38 5.22
C CYS A 93 -12.69 11.89 5.40
N ARG A 94 -11.44 12.33 5.50
CA ARG A 94 -11.10 13.75 5.50
C ARG A 94 -11.57 14.38 4.19
N GLY A 95 -12.45 15.38 4.28
CA GLY A 95 -13.01 16.02 3.10
C GLY A 95 -14.08 15.19 2.38
N ALA A 96 -14.73 14.25 3.07
CA ALA A 96 -15.79 13.38 2.54
C ALA A 96 -16.92 14.15 1.82
N GLU A 97 -17.15 15.42 2.16
CA GLU A 97 -18.11 16.29 1.49
C GLU A 97 -17.74 16.64 0.04
N ARG A 98 -16.46 16.51 -0.32
CA ARG A 98 -15.94 16.80 -1.67
C ARG A 98 -15.88 15.56 -2.55
N LEU A 99 -16.00 14.38 -1.96
CA LEU A 99 -15.95 13.12 -2.69
C LEU A 99 -17.24 12.91 -3.45
N SER A 100 -17.09 12.63 -4.74
CA SER A 100 -18.19 12.21 -5.60
C SER A 100 -18.74 10.84 -5.17
N VAL A 101 -19.95 10.53 -5.63
CA VAL A 101 -20.58 9.22 -5.38
C VAL A 101 -19.68 8.06 -5.85
N ALA A 102 -19.04 8.22 -7.01
CA ALA A 102 -18.13 7.22 -7.57
C ALA A 102 -16.84 7.07 -6.76
N GLU A 103 -16.26 8.16 -6.26
CA GLU A 103 -15.07 8.08 -5.39
C GLU A 103 -15.39 7.40 -4.05
N LYS A 104 -16.58 7.66 -3.49
CA LYS A 104 -17.02 6.95 -2.27
C LYS A 104 -17.29 5.47 -2.52
N ALA A 105 -17.83 5.12 -3.68
CA ALA A 105 -18.01 3.73 -4.08
C ALA A 105 -16.64 3.03 -4.23
N LEU A 106 -15.69 3.67 -4.93
CA LEU A 106 -14.34 3.16 -5.11
C LEU A 106 -13.64 2.86 -3.77
N VAL A 107 -13.76 3.76 -2.77
CA VAL A 107 -13.21 3.53 -1.43
C VAL A 107 -13.77 2.26 -0.79
N ARG A 108 -15.10 2.07 -0.87
CA ARG A 108 -15.76 0.87 -0.30
C ARG A 108 -15.30 -0.39 -1.02
N ASP A 109 -15.26 -0.35 -2.34
CA ASP A 109 -14.93 -1.50 -3.17
C ASP A 109 -13.46 -1.90 -3.02
N CYS A 110 -12.55 -0.93 -2.92
CA CYS A 110 -11.14 -1.21 -2.61
C CYS A 110 -10.98 -1.81 -1.20
N TRP A 111 -11.73 -1.35 -0.19
CA TRP A 111 -11.71 -1.97 1.13
C TRP A 111 -12.26 -3.40 1.14
N ALA A 112 -13.34 -3.65 0.36
CA ALA A 112 -13.93 -4.97 0.22
C ALA A 112 -12.96 -5.94 -0.49
N MET A 113 -12.31 -5.47 -1.55
CA MET A 113 -11.25 -6.21 -2.26
C MET A 113 -10.08 -6.54 -1.32
N LEU A 114 -9.61 -5.58 -0.52
CA LEU A 114 -8.53 -5.85 0.45
C LEU A 114 -8.94 -6.87 1.51
N ASP A 115 -10.20 -6.89 1.93
CA ASP A 115 -10.70 -7.88 2.88
C ASP A 115 -10.83 -9.28 2.26
N SER A 116 -11.27 -9.42 1.00
CA SER A 116 -11.32 -10.72 0.33
C SER A 116 -9.92 -11.32 0.18
N LEU A 117 -8.93 -10.48 -0.13
CA LEU A 117 -7.53 -10.88 -0.26
C LEU A 117 -6.87 -11.32 1.06
N ARG A 118 -7.47 -11.08 2.24
CA ARG A 118 -6.87 -11.45 3.54
C ARG A 118 -6.74 -12.95 3.73
N GLU A 119 -7.60 -13.73 3.09
CA GLU A 119 -7.58 -15.19 3.17
C GLU A 119 -6.95 -15.85 1.93
N SER A 120 -6.52 -15.03 0.97
CA SER A 120 -5.86 -15.50 -0.25
C SER A 120 -4.47 -16.06 0.04
N PHE A 121 -4.22 -17.28 -0.44
CA PHE A 121 -2.90 -17.90 -0.39
C PHE A 121 -1.94 -17.35 -1.45
N THR A 122 -2.45 -16.64 -2.47
CA THR A 122 -1.66 -16.26 -3.64
C THR A 122 -1.90 -14.82 -4.05
N ILE A 123 -1.14 -13.90 -3.48
CA ILE A 123 -1.17 -12.48 -3.85
C ILE A 123 -0.16 -12.26 -4.98
N HIS A 124 -0.60 -12.38 -6.22
CA HIS A 124 0.30 -12.42 -7.37
C HIS A 124 1.01 -11.11 -7.69
N GLN A 125 0.51 -9.95 -7.26
CA GLN A 125 1.20 -8.67 -7.49
C GLN A 125 1.03 -7.72 -6.30
N VAL A 126 1.92 -7.92 -5.34
CA VAL A 126 1.92 -7.28 -4.02
C VAL A 126 2.01 -5.74 -4.09
N VAL A 127 2.63 -5.18 -5.15
CA VAL A 127 2.87 -3.73 -5.25
C VAL A 127 1.58 -2.93 -5.44
N TYR A 128 0.71 -3.27 -6.40
CA TYR A 128 -0.52 -2.50 -6.65
C TYR A 128 -1.53 -2.60 -5.51
N ILE A 129 -1.66 -3.80 -4.93
CA ILE A 129 -2.51 -4.04 -3.76
C ILE A 129 -1.99 -3.23 -2.56
N TRP A 130 -0.68 -3.14 -2.38
CA TRP A 130 -0.08 -2.26 -1.36
C TRP A 130 -0.32 -0.79 -1.63
N ASP A 131 -0.20 -0.33 -2.87
CA ASP A 131 -0.43 1.08 -3.20
C ASP A 131 -1.89 1.48 -2.99
N ILE A 132 -2.85 0.58 -3.28
CA ILE A 132 -4.26 0.76 -2.94
C ILE A 132 -4.44 0.86 -1.42
N ALA A 133 -3.91 -0.09 -0.65
CA ALA A 133 -4.03 -0.10 0.81
C ALA A 133 -3.45 1.16 1.45
N ARG A 134 -2.26 1.58 1.01
CA ARG A 134 -1.61 2.81 1.48
C ARG A 134 -2.43 4.06 1.16
N SER A 135 -2.99 4.13 -0.04
CA SER A 135 -3.79 5.29 -0.45
C SER A 135 -5.07 5.39 0.39
N LEU A 136 -5.70 4.26 0.72
CA LEU A 136 -6.85 4.21 1.64
C LEU A 136 -6.48 4.65 3.06
N GLU A 137 -5.38 4.16 3.61
CA GLU A 137 -4.91 4.53 4.95
C GLU A 137 -4.54 6.02 5.05
N ALA A 138 -3.87 6.55 4.02
CA ALA A 138 -3.54 7.96 3.91
C ALA A 138 -4.75 8.85 3.60
N GLN A 139 -5.87 8.25 3.18
CA GLN A 139 -7.06 8.95 2.67
C GLN A 139 -6.72 9.84 1.45
N ASP A 140 -5.77 9.39 0.63
CA ASP A 140 -5.38 10.05 -0.61
C ASP A 140 -6.18 9.45 -1.77
N ILE A 141 -7.29 10.11 -2.10
CA ILE A 141 -8.22 9.64 -3.14
C ILE A 141 -7.59 9.72 -4.54
N ALA A 142 -6.70 10.68 -4.79
CA ALA A 142 -6.05 10.79 -6.10
C ALA A 142 -5.07 9.64 -6.31
N ALA A 143 -4.25 9.33 -5.29
CA ALA A 143 -3.36 8.16 -5.31
C ALA A 143 -4.15 6.85 -5.39
N LEU A 144 -5.27 6.75 -4.68
CA LEU A 144 -6.17 5.58 -4.72
C LEU A 144 -6.70 5.33 -6.12
N VAL A 145 -7.21 6.37 -6.79
CA VAL A 145 -7.72 6.29 -8.17
C VAL A 145 -6.62 5.83 -9.13
N ALA A 146 -5.41 6.37 -8.99
CA ALA A 146 -4.29 5.95 -9.82
C ALA A 146 -3.90 4.49 -9.59
N ALA A 147 -3.74 4.08 -8.33
CA ALA A 147 -3.35 2.71 -7.99
C ALA A 147 -4.43 1.68 -8.42
N ALA A 148 -5.70 2.00 -8.21
CA ALA A 148 -6.81 1.17 -8.67
C ALA A 148 -6.88 1.08 -10.21
N ALA A 149 -6.64 2.18 -10.93
CA ALA A 149 -6.61 2.17 -12.39
C ALA A 149 -5.47 1.30 -12.95
N GLU A 150 -4.26 1.40 -12.38
CA GLU A 150 -3.14 0.53 -12.76
C GLU A 150 -3.43 -0.94 -12.47
N TYR A 151 -4.02 -1.24 -11.31
CA TYR A 151 -4.43 -2.60 -10.97
C TYR A 151 -5.45 -3.17 -11.98
N VAL A 152 -6.51 -2.43 -12.31
CA VAL A 152 -7.51 -2.88 -13.30
C VAL A 152 -6.89 -3.06 -14.68
N ASN A 153 -6.05 -2.12 -15.14
CA ASN A 153 -5.38 -2.21 -16.44
C ASN A 153 -4.47 -3.44 -16.55
N LEU A 154 -3.75 -3.76 -15.48
CA LEU A 154 -2.95 -4.98 -15.40
C LEU A 154 -3.83 -6.22 -15.60
N LEU A 155 -4.95 -6.31 -14.88
CA LEU A 155 -5.83 -7.49 -14.95
C LEU A 155 -6.46 -7.63 -16.34
N ASP A 156 -6.84 -6.51 -16.95
CA ASP A 156 -7.32 -6.47 -18.33
C ASP A 156 -6.24 -6.94 -19.32
N TYR A 157 -5.00 -6.50 -19.14
CA TYR A 157 -3.88 -6.93 -19.96
C TYR A 157 -3.64 -8.44 -19.84
N GLU A 158 -3.65 -8.99 -18.62
CA GLU A 158 -3.46 -10.41 -18.36
C GLU A 158 -4.60 -11.26 -18.95
N ALA A 159 -5.85 -10.80 -18.81
CA ALA A 159 -7.02 -11.46 -19.39
C ALA A 159 -6.97 -11.55 -20.92
N VAL A 160 -6.44 -10.53 -21.59
CA VAL A 160 -6.32 -10.48 -23.07
C VAL A 160 -5.13 -11.29 -23.59
N HIS A 161 -3.99 -11.28 -22.89
CA HIS A 161 -2.72 -11.78 -23.44
C HIS A 161 -2.30 -13.18 -22.93
N GLY A 162 -3.13 -13.84 -22.11
CA GLY A 162 -3.05 -15.28 -21.88
C GLY A 162 -1.73 -15.78 -21.29
N LYS A 163 -1.02 -14.98 -20.48
CA LYS A 163 0.16 -15.46 -19.75
C LYS A 163 -0.30 -16.30 -18.55
N GLU A 164 -0.01 -17.60 -18.60
CA GLU A 164 -0.34 -18.57 -17.55
C GLU A 164 0.34 -18.31 -16.19
N VAL A 165 -0.39 -18.71 -15.15
CA VAL A 165 -0.05 -18.90 -13.73
C VAL A 165 -0.06 -17.65 -12.83
N GLY A 166 -1.27 -17.12 -12.70
CA GLY A 166 -1.81 -16.56 -11.47
C GLY A 166 -3.31 -16.76 -11.47
N THR A 167 -3.75 -18.03 -11.43
CA THR A 167 -5.17 -18.40 -11.43
C THR A 167 -5.93 -17.62 -10.37
N TYR A 168 -6.72 -16.63 -10.81
CA TYR A 168 -7.75 -15.96 -10.02
C TYR A 168 -8.73 -17.01 -9.50
N TYR A 169 -8.51 -17.46 -8.26
CA TYR A 169 -9.43 -18.34 -7.57
C TYR A 169 -10.24 -17.52 -6.56
N GLY A 170 -11.38 -16.96 -7.00
CA GLY A 170 -12.36 -16.32 -6.12
C GLY A 170 -12.69 -14.87 -6.48
N ASP A 171 -13.49 -14.23 -5.62
CA ASP A 171 -13.96 -12.84 -5.76
C ASP A 171 -12.83 -11.79 -5.84
N GLU A 172 -11.59 -12.20 -5.54
CA GLU A 172 -10.36 -11.41 -5.55
C GLU A 172 -9.93 -10.91 -6.95
N GLY A 173 -10.39 -11.61 -8.00
CA GLY A 173 -10.15 -11.24 -9.41
C GLY A 173 -11.26 -10.46 -10.06
N ASP A 174 -12.41 -10.34 -9.39
CA ASP A 174 -13.53 -9.59 -9.94
C ASP A 174 -13.32 -8.10 -9.71
N VAL A 175 -12.63 -7.47 -10.66
CA VAL A 175 -12.44 -6.02 -10.70
C VAL A 175 -13.58 -5.30 -11.41
N THR A 176 -14.70 -5.97 -11.71
CA THR A 176 -15.86 -5.35 -12.36
C THR A 176 -16.40 -4.15 -11.57
N PRO A 177 -16.56 -4.22 -10.22
CA PRO A 177 -17.02 -3.07 -9.44
C PRO A 177 -16.04 -1.90 -9.52
N LEU A 178 -14.74 -2.16 -9.33
CA LEU A 178 -13.67 -1.16 -9.41
C LEU A 178 -13.63 -0.51 -10.81
N ARG A 179 -13.78 -1.29 -11.88
CA ARG A 179 -13.82 -0.78 -13.25
C ARG A 179 -15.01 0.16 -13.47
N ALA A 180 -16.20 -0.24 -13.01
CA ALA A 180 -17.42 0.54 -13.15
C ALA A 180 -17.35 1.89 -12.42
N ASP A 181 -16.72 1.92 -11.24
CA ASP A 181 -16.49 3.15 -10.49
C ASP A 181 -15.43 4.04 -11.17
N LEU A 182 -14.31 3.46 -11.57
CA LEU A 182 -13.23 4.19 -12.25
C LEU A 182 -13.70 4.84 -13.56
N ASP A 183 -14.58 4.18 -14.32
CA ASP A 183 -15.13 4.76 -15.56
C ASP A 183 -15.95 6.04 -15.33
N GLN A 184 -16.47 6.24 -14.11
CA GLN A 184 -17.22 7.43 -13.72
C GLN A 184 -16.31 8.54 -13.17
N ILE A 185 -15.07 8.24 -12.78
CA ILE A 185 -14.13 9.19 -12.19
C ILE A 185 -13.33 9.91 -13.31
N PRO A 186 -13.37 11.25 -13.42
CA PRO A 186 -12.64 11.98 -14.45
C PRO A 186 -11.13 11.71 -14.46
N LEU A 187 -10.49 11.71 -13.29
CA LEU A 187 -9.06 11.46 -13.16
C LEU A 187 -8.66 10.10 -13.74
N ALA A 188 -9.41 9.04 -13.44
CA ALA A 188 -9.16 7.70 -13.99
C ALA A 188 -9.23 7.66 -15.52
N ARG A 189 -10.21 8.36 -16.11
CA ARG A 189 -10.35 8.49 -17.57
C ARG A 189 -9.19 9.24 -18.20
N ASP A 190 -8.68 10.27 -17.54
CA ASP A 190 -7.54 11.04 -18.02
C ASP A 190 -6.23 10.25 -17.90
N LEU A 191 -6.05 9.49 -16.82
CA LEU A 191 -4.93 8.55 -16.67
C LEU A 191 -4.93 7.50 -17.79
N ARG A 192 -6.07 6.84 -18.02
CA ARG A 192 -6.21 5.82 -19.08
C ARG A 192 -5.93 6.38 -20.48
N ALA A 193 -6.27 7.64 -20.72
CA ALA A 193 -6.01 8.31 -21.98
C ALA A 193 -4.60 8.91 -22.11
N GLY A 194 -3.74 8.75 -21.09
CA GLY A 194 -2.40 9.36 -21.04
C GLY A 194 -2.42 10.89 -20.95
N ARG A 195 -3.55 11.48 -20.53
CA ARG A 195 -3.72 12.93 -20.36
C ARG A 195 -3.36 13.42 -18.96
N ALA A 196 -3.22 12.51 -18.00
CA ALA A 196 -2.76 12.77 -16.64
C ALA A 196 -1.61 11.82 -16.28
N SER A 197 -0.79 12.19 -15.29
CA SER A 197 0.21 11.31 -14.69
C SER A 197 0.01 11.28 -13.18
N PRO A 198 0.03 10.10 -12.53
CA PRO A 198 0.00 10.00 -11.06
C PRO A 198 1.20 10.68 -10.39
N TRP A 199 2.28 10.86 -11.15
CA TRP A 199 3.60 11.29 -10.66
C TRP A 199 3.93 12.75 -10.97
N LEU A 200 3.00 13.48 -11.58
CA LEU A 200 3.13 14.93 -11.78
C LEU A 200 2.33 15.66 -10.69
N PRO A 201 2.94 16.62 -9.97
CA PRO A 201 2.21 17.39 -8.97
C PRO A 201 0.99 18.06 -9.60
N LEU A 202 -0.18 17.94 -8.96
CA LEU A 202 -1.46 18.57 -9.33
C LEU A 202 -1.44 20.12 -9.26
N HIS A 203 -0.29 20.77 -9.46
CA HIS A 203 -0.13 22.23 -9.42
C HIS A 203 -0.34 22.94 -10.76
N ARG A 204 -0.97 22.30 -11.75
CA ARG A 204 -1.33 22.95 -13.02
C ARG A 204 -2.73 22.59 -13.50
N LEU A 205 -3.72 22.91 -12.68
CA LEU A 205 -5.07 23.23 -13.19
C LEU A 205 -5.51 24.50 -12.45
N ALA A 206 -5.05 25.63 -12.98
CA ALA A 206 -5.54 26.98 -12.68
C ALA A 206 -6.28 27.50 -13.90
#